data_AF-A0A644T503-F1
#
_entry.id   AF-A0A644T503-F1
#
_cell.length_a   1.000
_cell.length_b   1.000
_cell.length_c   1.000
_cell.angle_alpha   90.00
_cell.angle_beta   90.00
_cell.angle_gamma   90.00
#
_symmetry.space_group_name_H-M   'P 1'
#
loop_
_entity.id
_entity.type
_entity.pdbx_description
1 polymer ?
#
loop_
_entity_poly.entity_id
_entity_poly.type
_entity_poly.pdbx_seq_one_letter_code
_entity_poly.pdbx_strand_id
1 'polypeptide(L)' 'MSKDIKNESPNQIDNNEKIEICYMCHQEFNINEDDDSHYHYGKYPMCAYCSEFYGFYKKDR' A
#
# COMPACT_ATOMS: atom_id res chain seq x y z
N MET A 1 34.47 4.41 13.17
CA MET A 1 33.98 3.01 13.14
C MET A 1 32.47 3.06 13.27
N SER A 2 31.63 2.35 12.54
CA SER A 2 31.73 1.55 11.33
C SER A 2 30.30 1.09 11.06
N LYS A 3 29.82 1.30 9.82
CA LYS A 3 28.71 0.58 9.15
C LYS A 3 27.32 0.96 9.73
N ASP A 4 26.29 1.23 8.94
CA ASP A 4 25.82 0.44 7.79
C ASP A 4 25.37 1.32 6.62
N ILE A 5 26.11 1.23 5.52
CA ILE A 5 25.62 1.59 4.19
C ILE A 5 24.69 0.45 3.81
N LYS A 6 23.37 0.68 3.86
CA LYS A 6 22.40 -0.24 3.26
C LYS A 6 22.68 -0.24 1.76
N ASN A 7 23.37 -1.28 1.31
CA ASN A 7 23.57 -1.56 -0.11
C ASN A 7 22.21 -2.01 -0.66
N GLU A 8 21.41 -1.06 -1.12
CA GLU A 8 20.19 -1.32 -1.85
C GLU A 8 20.61 -1.69 -3.27
N SER A 9 20.75 -3.00 -3.49
CA SER A 9 21.07 -3.58 -4.79
C SER A 9 20.01 -3.13 -5.80
N PRO A 10 20.36 -2.48 -6.92
CA PRO A 10 19.41 -1.73 -7.75
C PRO A 10 18.51 -2.60 -8.65
N ASN A 11 18.36 -3.90 -8.36
CA ASN A 11 17.63 -4.84 -9.24
C ASN A 11 17.08 -6.05 -8.47
N GLN A 12 16.36 -5.82 -7.39
CA GLN A 12 15.31 -6.76 -6.99
C GLN A 12 13.99 -6.06 -7.29
N ILE A 13 13.49 -6.26 -8.52
CA ILE A 13 12.10 -5.98 -8.84
C ILE A 13 11.32 -6.93 -7.94
N ASP A 14 10.82 -6.41 -6.83
CA ASP A 14 9.90 -7.13 -5.99
C ASP A 14 8.65 -7.33 -6.86
N ASN A 15 8.53 -8.51 -7.48
CA ASN A 15 7.46 -8.84 -8.43
C ASN A 15 6.05 -8.83 -7.77
N ASN A 16 5.99 -8.37 -6.52
CA ASN A 16 4.78 -8.14 -5.76
C ASN A 16 4.34 -6.66 -5.77
N GLU A 17 5.02 -5.76 -6.50
CA GLU A 17 4.51 -4.41 -6.71
C GLU A 17 3.22 -4.45 -7.56
N LYS A 18 2.15 -3.86 -7.02
CA LYS A 18 0.89 -3.71 -7.73
C LYS A 18 0.34 -2.30 -7.53
N ILE A 19 0.61 -1.46 -8.51
CA ILE A 19 0.15 -0.07 -8.51
C ILE A 19 -1.33 0.00 -8.91
N GLU A 20 -2.14 0.63 -8.06
CA GLU A 20 -3.56 0.89 -8.25
C GLU A 20 -3.85 2.38 -8.04
N ILE A 21 -5.02 2.86 -8.48
CA ILE A 21 -5.47 4.23 -8.25
C ILE A 21 -6.52 4.21 -7.15
N CYS A 22 -6.30 4.98 -6.07
CA CYS A 22 -7.25 5.02 -4.97
C CYS A 22 -8.57 5.64 -5.43
N TYR A 23 -9.67 4.95 -5.15
CA TYR A 23 -11.02 5.39 -5.52
C TYR A 23 -11.44 6.72 -4.86
N MET A 24 -10.87 7.06 -3.71
CA MET A 24 -11.23 8.28 -2.97
C MET A 24 -10.36 9.48 -3.31
N CYS A 25 -9.03 9.32 -3.27
CA CYS A 25 -8.09 10.44 -3.46
C CYS A 25 -7.46 10.49 -4.85
N HIS A 26 -7.71 9.49 -5.70
CA HIS A 26 -7.18 9.37 -7.06
C HIS A 26 -5.64 9.42 -7.15
N GLN A 27 -4.95 9.10 -6.05
CA GLN A 27 -3.50 8.93 -6.04
C GLN A 27 -3.15 7.49 -6.40
N GLU A 28 -2.03 7.32 -7.11
CA GLU A 28 -1.41 6.03 -7.35
C GLU A 28 -0.77 5.52 -6.05
N PHE A 29 -0.92 4.24 -5.77
CA PHE A 29 -0.34 3.59 -4.59
C PHE A 29 -0.07 2.11 -4.88
N ASN A 30 0.92 1.54 -4.21
CA ASN A 30 1.16 0.09 -4.27
C ASN A 30 0.26 -0.61 -3.26
N ILE A 31 -0.73 -1.36 -3.74
CA ILE A 31 -1.69 -2.04 -2.87
C ILE A 31 -1.06 -3.17 -2.04
N ASN A 32 0.13 -3.63 -2.41
CA ASN A 32 0.86 -4.67 -1.70
C ASN A 32 1.99 -4.11 -0.81
N GLU A 33 2.21 -2.78 -0.80
CA GLU A 33 3.22 -2.12 0.06
C GLU A 33 2.68 -1.85 1.46
N ASP A 34 1.41 -1.45 1.58
CA ASP A 34 0.79 -1.14 2.87
C ASP A 34 -0.17 -2.26 3.32
N ASP A 35 -0.11 -2.62 4.61
CA ASP A 35 -1.00 -3.63 5.22
C ASP A 35 -2.50 -3.23 5.21
N ASP A 36 -2.77 -1.94 5.12
CA ASP A 36 -4.11 -1.35 5.20
C ASP A 36 -4.73 -1.02 3.84
N SER A 37 -3.90 -1.08 2.80
CA SER A 37 -4.31 -0.91 1.41
C SER A 37 -5.11 -2.13 0.96
N HIS A 38 -6.35 -1.95 0.51
CA HIS A 38 -7.22 -3.07 0.15
C HIS A 38 -8.31 -2.68 -0.85
N TYR A 39 -8.98 -3.68 -1.41
CA TYR A 39 -10.16 -3.45 -2.23
C TYR A 39 -11.43 -3.41 -1.38
N HIS A 40 -12.04 -2.24 -1.26
CA HIS A 40 -13.38 -2.13 -0.69
C HIS A 40 -14.40 -2.82 -1.61
N TYR A 41 -15.23 -3.69 -1.03
CA TYR A 41 -16.12 -4.62 -1.76
C TYR A 41 -15.45 -5.47 -2.84
N GLY A 42 -14.12 -5.65 -2.79
CA GLY A 42 -13.37 -6.39 -3.81
C GLY A 42 -13.29 -5.69 -5.18
N LYS A 43 -13.67 -4.40 -5.27
CA LYS A 43 -13.72 -3.65 -6.54
C LYS A 43 -13.08 -2.27 -6.48
N TYR A 44 -13.10 -1.62 -5.32
CA TYR A 44 -12.67 -0.23 -5.19
C TYR A 44 -11.32 -0.19 -4.46
N PRO A 45 -10.20 0.09 -5.15
CA PRO A 45 -8.89 0.16 -4.51
C PRO A 45 -8.88 1.33 -3.52
N MET A 46 -8.44 1.07 -2.30
CA MET A 46 -8.32 2.05 -1.22
C MET A 46 -6.89 2.05 -0.71
N CYS A 47 -6.23 3.21 -0.76
CA CYS A 47 -4.92 3.37 -0.12
C CYS A 47 -5.07 3.38 1.41
N ALA A 48 -4.02 3.04 2.13
CA ALA A 48 -3.99 2.99 3.59
C ALA A 48 -4.59 4.26 4.24
N TYR A 49 -4.18 5.45 3.78
CA TYR A 49 -4.70 6.72 4.31
C TYR A 49 -6.23 6.85 4.20
N CYS A 50 -6.81 6.52 3.04
CA CYS A 50 -8.24 6.61 2.86
C CYS A 50 -8.98 5.45 3.55
N SER A 51 -8.39 4.25 3.60
CA SER A 51 -8.91 3.13 4.38
C SER A 51 -9.06 3.50 5.86
N GLU A 52 -8.05 4.16 6.43
CA GLU A 52 -8.03 4.62 7.81
C GLU A 52 -9.02 5.76 8.06
N PHE A 53 -8.93 6.80 7.24
CA PHE A 53 -9.74 8.00 7.41
C PHE A 53 -11.26 7.72 7.36
N TYR A 54 -11.69 6.86 6.43
CA TYR A 54 -13.10 6.53 6.26
C TYR A 54 -13.55 5.32 7.09
N GLY A 55 -12.64 4.67 7.83
CA GLY A 55 -12.96 3.52 8.70
C GLY A 55 -13.43 2.29 7.92
N PHE A 56 -12.85 2.04 6.74
CA PHE A 56 -13.21 0.88 5.91
C PHE A 56 -12.63 -0.45 6.43
N TYR A 57 -11.91 -0.44 7.54
CA TYR A 57 -11.51 -1.66 8.25
C TYR A 57 -12.75 -2.42 8.76
N LYS A 58 -12.94 -3.63 8.23
CA LYS A 58 -13.70 -4.68 8.91
C LYS A 58 -12.66 -5.50 9.68
N LYS A 59 -12.79 -5.82 10.96
CA LYS A 59 -13.99 -6.18 11.71
C LYS A 59 -13.58 -6.27 13.19
N ASP A 60 -13.79 -5.23 13.99
CA ASP A 60 -13.92 -5.28 15.46
C ASP A 60 -14.33 -3.88 15.97
N ARG A 61 -15.62 -3.57 15.91
CA ARG A 61 -16.30 -2.54 16.71
C ARG A 61 -17.63 -3.10 17.19
#